data_AF-A0A7C4LTK0-F1
#
_entry.id   AF-A0A7C4LTK0-F1
#
_cell.length_a   1.000
_cell.length_b   1.000
_cell.length_c   1.000
_cell.angle_alpha   90.00
_cell.angle_beta   90.00
_cell.angle_gamma   90.00
#
_symmetry.space_group_name_H-M   'P 1'
#
loop_
_entity.id
_entity.type
_entity.pdbx_description
1 polymer ?
#
loop_
_entity_poly.entity_id
_entity_poly.type
_entity_poly.pdbx_seq_one_letter_code
_entity_poly.pdbx_strand_id
1 'polypeptide(L)'
;MLAISAFAATAPMPLAGQAPNKPKRLKVFLLAGQSNMQGHAKVSTFEHIGMDPATKPMLAEMLDAAGKPKVCERVWISSIGCAATEQTGKLTAGFGASPEKIGPEFTFGLYMQKFTDAPILLIKTSWGGKSLNTDFRPPGAGPYVFNETQIAAFQKQGKDLAAIKAAKEKETGVYYRLMVEHVKKVLGDLKRVVPDYDPAQGYELAGFVWFQGWNDMVDSGTYPNRDKPRGYDAYSTALAHFIRDVRQDLNAPKLPFVIGVLGVGGPTAEYGPDQQRYKATHQNFREAMAAPAQLPEFRGNVAAVWTEKYWDQELTAAKKKDNEIRQRAKKLATEGKLKPAEEKAAWEKLRREGLTERERQVLEKGISNQEFHYLGSARILGGIGKGFAEAMADLLQNKK
;
A
#
# COMPACT_ATOMS: atom_id res chain seq x y z
N MET A 1 -85.20 -16.40 -23.56
CA MET A 1 -84.10 -15.75 -22.81
C MET A 1 -82.79 -16.36 -23.25
N LEU A 2 -82.07 -15.72 -24.17
CA LEU A 2 -80.67 -16.02 -24.47
C LEU A 2 -79.92 -14.68 -24.44
N ALA A 3 -79.02 -14.53 -23.48
CA ALA A 3 -78.15 -13.36 -23.34
C ALA A 3 -76.93 -13.55 -24.25
N ILE A 4 -76.71 -12.60 -25.16
CA ILE A 4 -75.50 -12.51 -25.97
C ILE A 4 -74.55 -11.56 -25.23
N SER A 5 -73.50 -12.12 -24.61
CA SER A 5 -72.42 -11.35 -24.00
C SER A 5 -71.38 -10.99 -25.06
N ALA A 6 -71.21 -9.69 -25.32
CA ALA A 6 -70.13 -9.16 -26.16
C ALA A 6 -68.81 -9.12 -25.36
N PHE A 7 -67.80 -9.84 -25.82
CA PHE A 7 -66.42 -9.72 -25.33
C PHE A 7 -65.73 -8.57 -26.09
N ALA A 8 -65.39 -7.50 -25.38
CA ALA A 8 -64.50 -6.45 -25.88
C ALA A 8 -63.05 -6.96 -25.83
N ALA A 9 -62.40 -7.05 -26.99
CA ALA A 9 -60.98 -7.37 -27.10
C ALA A 9 -60.15 -6.16 -26.66
N THR A 10 -59.42 -6.29 -25.55
CA THR A 10 -58.43 -5.31 -25.11
C THR A 10 -57.12 -5.53 -25.87
N ALA A 11 -56.67 -4.50 -26.60
CA ALA A 11 -55.36 -4.51 -27.24
C ALA A 11 -54.24 -4.48 -26.18
N PRO A 12 -53.12 -5.19 -26.38
CA PRO A 12 -51.99 -5.15 -25.44
C PRO A 12 -51.31 -3.78 -25.49
N MET A 13 -51.17 -3.14 -24.34
CA MET A 13 -50.28 -1.98 -24.18
C MET A 13 -48.84 -2.39 -24.49
N PRO A 14 -48.06 -1.56 -25.23
CA PRO A 14 -46.65 -1.83 -25.42
C PRO A 14 -45.92 -1.73 -24.07
N LEU A 15 -45.14 -2.75 -23.72
CA LEU A 15 -44.20 -2.68 -22.61
C LEU A 15 -43.31 -1.44 -22.80
N ALA A 16 -43.34 -0.53 -21.83
CA ALA A 16 -42.39 0.57 -21.75
C ALA A 16 -40.96 -0.01 -21.77
N GLY A 17 -40.23 0.24 -22.86
CA GLY A 17 -38.82 -0.10 -22.95
C GLY A 17 -38.06 0.56 -21.81
N GLN A 18 -37.33 -0.24 -21.03
CA GLN A 18 -36.36 0.28 -20.07
C GLN A 18 -35.40 1.20 -20.84
N ALA A 19 -35.34 2.46 -20.45
CA ALA A 19 -34.34 3.39 -20.97
C ALA A 19 -32.94 2.75 -20.80
N PRO A 20 -32.05 2.81 -21.80
CA PRO A 20 -30.70 2.27 -21.67
C PRO A 20 -30.04 2.90 -20.45
N ASN A 21 -29.66 2.03 -19.50
CA ASN A 21 -29.06 2.43 -18.23
C ASN A 21 -27.79 3.24 -18.57
N LYS A 22 -27.79 4.56 -18.29
CA LYS A 22 -26.63 5.40 -18.62
C LYS A 22 -25.37 4.80 -17.96
N PRO A 23 -24.26 4.62 -18.70
CA PRO A 23 -23.05 4.03 -18.15
C PRO A 23 -22.56 4.85 -16.95
N LYS A 24 -22.24 4.16 -15.85
CA LYS A 24 -21.72 4.79 -14.62
C LYS A 24 -20.36 5.44 -14.94
N ARG A 25 -20.08 6.62 -14.37
CA ARG A 25 -18.77 7.29 -14.49
C ARG A 25 -17.65 6.34 -14.06
N LEU A 26 -16.53 6.34 -14.79
CA LEU A 26 -15.32 5.61 -14.39
C LEU A 26 -14.78 6.19 -13.07
N LYS A 27 -14.65 5.35 -12.04
CA LYS A 27 -14.02 5.73 -10.77
C LYS A 27 -12.52 5.52 -10.85
N VAL A 28 -11.75 6.60 -10.71
CA VAL A 28 -10.29 6.56 -10.75
C VAL A 28 -9.73 6.69 -9.35
N PHE A 29 -8.94 5.71 -8.91
CA PHE A 29 -8.21 5.74 -7.64
C PHE A 29 -6.72 5.82 -7.89
N LEU A 30 -6.06 6.71 -7.15
CA LEU A 30 -4.62 6.94 -7.23
C LEU A 30 -3.95 6.19 -6.08
N LEU A 31 -2.92 5.39 -6.39
CA LEU A 31 -2.16 4.63 -5.40
C LEU A 31 -0.70 5.03 -5.50
N ALA A 32 -0.16 5.72 -4.50
CA ALA A 32 1.20 6.21 -4.54
C ALA A 32 1.99 5.89 -3.28
N GLY A 33 3.30 5.76 -3.43
CA GLY A 33 4.21 5.59 -2.30
C GLY A 33 5.52 4.92 -2.68
N GLN A 34 6.12 4.21 -1.72
CA GLN A 34 7.40 3.53 -1.93
C GLN A 34 7.26 2.01 -2.15
N SER A 35 8.29 1.23 -1.83
CA SER A 35 8.30 -0.24 -1.97
C SER A 35 7.10 -0.96 -1.34
N ASN A 36 6.58 -0.48 -0.21
CA ASN A 36 5.39 -1.09 0.40
C ASN A 36 4.10 -0.86 -0.42
N MET A 37 4.03 0.21 -1.22
CA MET A 37 3.00 0.40 -2.26
C MET A 37 3.35 -0.36 -3.55
N GLN A 38 4.63 -0.52 -3.90
CA GLN A 38 5.03 -1.39 -5.02
C GLN A 38 4.50 -2.80 -4.80
N GLY A 39 4.71 -3.34 -3.61
CA GLY A 39 4.18 -4.64 -3.21
C GLY A 39 5.20 -5.76 -3.30
N HIS A 40 5.57 -6.29 -2.14
CA HIS A 40 6.63 -7.29 -2.04
C HIS A 40 6.15 -8.69 -1.64
N ALA A 41 4.83 -8.90 -1.55
CA ALA A 41 4.26 -10.21 -1.22
C ALA A 41 4.20 -11.10 -2.44
N LYS A 42 4.82 -12.28 -2.38
CA LYS A 42 4.73 -13.27 -3.45
C LYS A 42 3.38 -13.99 -3.40
N VAL A 43 2.86 -14.39 -4.56
CA VAL A 43 1.67 -15.26 -4.66
C VAL A 43 1.87 -16.57 -3.89
N SER A 44 3.11 -17.06 -3.77
CA SER A 44 3.44 -18.24 -2.97
C SER A 44 3.06 -18.13 -1.48
N THR A 45 2.81 -16.91 -0.96
CA THR A 45 2.37 -16.72 0.43
C THR A 45 0.85 -16.65 0.61
N PHE A 46 0.06 -16.91 -0.45
CA PHE A 46 -1.39 -16.91 -0.37
C PHE A 46 -1.92 -18.04 0.52
N GLU A 47 -1.25 -19.19 0.55
CA GLU A 47 -1.66 -20.31 1.39
C GLU A 47 -1.71 -19.91 2.88
N HIS A 48 -0.76 -19.09 3.33
CA HIS A 48 -0.73 -18.56 4.70
C HIS A 48 -1.94 -17.69 5.04
N ILE A 49 -2.60 -17.07 4.05
CA ILE A 49 -3.87 -16.37 4.26
C ILE A 49 -4.96 -17.36 4.70
N GLY A 50 -4.99 -18.55 4.07
CA GLY A 50 -5.96 -19.60 4.34
C GLY A 50 -5.71 -20.38 5.64
N MET A 51 -4.53 -20.21 6.24
CA MET A 51 -4.13 -20.88 7.48
C MET A 51 -4.80 -20.28 8.74
N ASP A 52 -5.46 -19.14 8.63
CA ASP A 52 -6.25 -18.50 9.69
C ASP A 52 -7.72 -18.34 9.24
N PRO A 53 -8.69 -18.89 10.01
CA PRO A 53 -10.12 -18.71 9.73
C PRO A 53 -10.56 -17.26 9.52
N ALA A 54 -9.95 -16.29 10.21
CA ALA A 54 -10.31 -14.87 10.09
C ALA A 54 -9.91 -14.26 8.74
N THR A 55 -8.85 -14.77 8.11
CA THR A 55 -8.35 -14.29 6.81
C THR A 55 -8.75 -15.18 5.62
N LYS A 56 -9.28 -16.38 5.85
CA LYS A 56 -9.85 -17.25 4.81
C LYS A 56 -10.82 -16.56 3.84
N PRO A 57 -11.78 -15.71 4.28
CA PRO A 57 -12.66 -15.01 3.35
C PRO A 57 -11.90 -14.10 2.37
N MET A 58 -10.80 -13.49 2.81
CA MET A 58 -9.96 -12.68 1.93
C MET A 58 -9.27 -13.52 0.87
N LEU A 59 -8.78 -14.72 1.21
CA LEU A 59 -8.21 -15.64 0.23
C LEU A 59 -9.23 -16.05 -0.83
N ALA A 60 -10.48 -16.32 -0.42
CA ALA A 60 -11.57 -16.66 -1.34
C ALA A 60 -11.87 -15.55 -2.36
N GLU A 61 -11.68 -14.28 -1.98
CA GLU A 61 -11.80 -13.16 -2.92
C GLU A 61 -10.63 -13.03 -3.88
N MET A 62 -9.44 -13.46 -3.45
CA MET A 62 -8.20 -13.35 -4.21
C MET A 62 -8.03 -14.45 -5.24
N LEU A 63 -8.75 -15.56 -5.13
CA LEU A 63 -8.64 -16.72 -6.00
C LEU A 63 -9.87 -16.89 -6.91
N ASP A 64 -9.64 -17.44 -8.10
CA ASP A 64 -10.71 -17.95 -8.96
C ASP A 64 -11.08 -19.40 -8.61
N ALA A 65 -12.04 -19.96 -9.35
CA ALA A 65 -12.50 -21.35 -9.15
C ALA A 65 -11.39 -22.40 -9.40
N ALA A 66 -10.33 -22.03 -10.13
CA ALA A 66 -9.16 -22.89 -10.38
C ALA A 66 -8.06 -22.69 -9.32
N GLY A 67 -8.28 -21.86 -8.29
CA GLY A 67 -7.30 -21.56 -7.26
C GLY A 67 -6.16 -20.65 -7.73
N LYS A 68 -6.33 -19.94 -8.85
CA LYS A 68 -5.34 -18.97 -9.36
C LYS A 68 -5.72 -17.54 -8.95
N PRO A 69 -4.77 -16.58 -8.93
CA PRO A 69 -5.11 -15.19 -8.66
C PRO A 69 -6.21 -14.68 -9.58
N LYS A 70 -7.29 -14.19 -8.98
CA LYS A 70 -8.46 -13.71 -9.70
C LYS A 70 -8.11 -12.53 -10.60
N VAL A 71 -8.72 -12.48 -11.78
CA VAL A 71 -8.70 -11.30 -12.66
C VAL A 71 -9.99 -10.51 -12.41
N CYS A 72 -9.87 -9.25 -12.01
CA CYS A 72 -11.02 -8.40 -11.76
C CYS A 72 -11.73 -8.06 -13.07
N GLU A 73 -13.05 -8.25 -13.13
CA GLU A 73 -13.81 -8.01 -14.35
C GLU A 73 -13.94 -6.52 -14.70
N ARG A 74 -14.15 -5.68 -13.67
CA ARG A 74 -14.47 -4.24 -13.75
C ARG A 74 -13.38 -3.33 -13.20
N VAL A 75 -12.16 -3.85 -12.99
CA VAL A 75 -11.05 -3.08 -12.43
C VAL A 75 -9.85 -3.17 -13.36
N TRP A 76 -9.35 -2.02 -13.79
CA TRP A 76 -8.14 -1.88 -14.58
C TRP A 76 -7.06 -1.19 -13.78
N ILE A 77 -5.81 -1.31 -14.24
CA ILE A 77 -4.66 -0.65 -13.63
C ILE A 77 -3.72 -0.11 -14.70
N SER A 78 -3.16 1.07 -14.45
CA SER A 78 -1.89 1.54 -15.03
C SER A 78 -0.89 1.70 -13.90
N SER A 79 0.28 1.07 -14.02
CA SER A 79 1.30 1.02 -12.96
C SER A 79 2.67 1.41 -13.51
N ILE A 80 3.36 2.34 -12.84
CA ILE A 80 4.76 2.66 -13.09
C ILE A 80 5.61 2.53 -11.83
N GLY A 81 6.91 2.35 -12.02
CA GLY A 81 7.90 2.19 -10.95
C GLY A 81 8.02 0.76 -10.40
N CYS A 82 7.08 -0.13 -10.72
CA CYS A 82 7.17 -1.57 -10.41
C CYS A 82 7.92 -2.39 -11.49
N ALA A 83 8.03 -1.84 -12.70
CA ALA A 83 8.74 -2.41 -13.85
C ALA A 83 9.49 -1.31 -14.61
N ALA A 84 10.31 -1.70 -15.59
CA ALA A 84 11.06 -0.76 -16.43
C ALA A 84 10.16 0.15 -17.28
N THR A 85 8.97 -0.33 -17.65
CA THR A 85 7.96 0.38 -18.43
C THR A 85 6.61 0.36 -17.71
N GLU A 86 5.69 1.20 -18.17
CA GLU A 86 4.30 1.19 -17.70
C GLU A 86 3.66 -0.17 -17.95
N GLN A 87 3.04 -0.75 -16.92
CA GLN A 87 2.22 -1.95 -17.02
C GLN A 87 0.74 -1.56 -17.01
N THR A 88 -0.05 -2.15 -17.91
CA THR A 88 -1.50 -1.92 -17.99
C THR A 88 -2.26 -3.24 -18.10
N GLY A 89 -3.53 -3.24 -17.70
CA GLY A 89 -4.43 -4.38 -17.91
C GLY A 89 -5.56 -4.43 -16.88
N LYS A 90 -6.34 -5.52 -16.92
CA LYS A 90 -7.26 -5.85 -15.83
C LYS A 90 -6.46 -6.18 -14.58
N LEU A 91 -6.93 -5.71 -13.43
CA LEU A 91 -6.28 -5.93 -12.17
C LEU A 91 -6.26 -7.43 -11.83
N THR A 92 -5.07 -7.94 -11.52
CA THR A 92 -4.82 -9.28 -11.00
C THR A 92 -3.50 -9.27 -10.23
N ALA A 93 -2.99 -10.43 -9.81
CA ALA A 93 -1.62 -10.49 -9.27
C ALA A 93 -0.57 -10.19 -10.36
N GLY A 94 0.61 -9.71 -9.96
CA GLY A 94 1.72 -9.43 -10.88
C GLY A 94 1.92 -7.97 -11.26
N PHE A 95 1.10 -7.08 -10.70
CA PHE A 95 1.38 -5.64 -10.68
C PHE A 95 2.23 -5.23 -9.46
N GLY A 96 2.70 -6.18 -8.65
CA GLY A 96 3.63 -5.93 -7.55
C GLY A 96 5.04 -5.55 -8.03
N ALA A 97 6.02 -5.52 -7.11
CA ALA A 97 7.43 -5.23 -7.43
C ALA A 97 8.12 -6.24 -8.37
N SER A 98 7.42 -7.31 -8.75
CA SER A 98 7.79 -8.26 -9.81
C SER A 98 6.52 -9.04 -10.24
N PRO A 99 6.51 -9.74 -11.39
CA PRO A 99 5.33 -10.49 -11.88
C PRO A 99 4.78 -11.53 -10.90
N GLU A 100 5.61 -12.07 -10.00
CA GLU A 100 5.19 -13.06 -8.98
C GLU A 100 4.55 -12.42 -7.74
N LYS A 101 4.44 -11.08 -7.69
CA LYS A 101 4.12 -10.34 -6.47
C LYS A 101 2.87 -9.49 -6.59
N ILE A 102 2.32 -9.19 -5.43
CA ILE A 102 1.24 -8.23 -5.23
C ILE A 102 1.69 -7.14 -4.25
N GLY A 103 1.10 -5.96 -4.42
CA GLY A 103 1.00 -4.96 -3.36
C GLY A 103 -0.41 -4.85 -2.82
N PRO A 104 -0.69 -3.77 -2.07
CA PRO A 104 -2.03 -3.52 -1.57
C PRO A 104 -3.03 -3.25 -2.71
N GLU A 105 -2.58 -2.97 -3.95
CA GLU A 105 -3.48 -2.70 -5.07
C GLU A 105 -4.45 -3.84 -5.38
N PHE A 106 -4.00 -5.09 -5.19
CA PHE A 106 -4.79 -6.25 -5.60
C PHE A 106 -6.03 -6.39 -4.73
N THR A 107 -5.85 -6.47 -3.40
CA THR A 107 -6.98 -6.52 -2.48
C THR A 107 -7.72 -5.19 -2.40
N PHE A 108 -7.05 -4.05 -2.58
CA PHE A 108 -7.76 -2.76 -2.69
C PHE A 108 -8.80 -2.80 -3.82
N GLY A 109 -8.41 -3.18 -5.04
CA GLY A 109 -9.34 -3.24 -6.16
C GLY A 109 -10.41 -4.32 -6.01
N LEU A 110 -10.06 -5.50 -5.48
CA LEU A 110 -11.00 -6.59 -5.22
C LEU A 110 -12.10 -6.20 -4.24
N TYR A 111 -11.78 -5.41 -3.21
CA TYR A 111 -12.76 -4.94 -2.25
C TYR A 111 -13.48 -3.68 -2.71
N MET A 112 -12.81 -2.75 -3.41
CA MET A 112 -13.47 -1.55 -3.93
C MET A 112 -14.61 -1.86 -4.90
N GLN A 113 -14.48 -2.87 -5.76
CA GLN A 113 -15.57 -3.28 -6.66
C GLN A 113 -16.81 -3.84 -5.94
N LYS A 114 -16.70 -4.19 -4.64
CA LYS A 114 -17.85 -4.58 -3.81
C LYS A 114 -18.63 -3.38 -3.29
N PHE A 115 -17.97 -2.22 -3.18
CA PHE A 115 -18.58 -0.98 -2.71
C PHE A 115 -19.18 -0.15 -3.86
N THR A 116 -18.95 -0.54 -5.11
CA THR A 116 -19.51 0.15 -6.28
C THR A 116 -19.64 -0.75 -7.51
N ASP A 117 -20.76 -0.62 -8.24
CA ASP A 117 -20.89 -1.27 -9.56
C ASP A 117 -20.31 -0.44 -10.72
N ALA A 118 -19.71 0.72 -10.44
CA ALA A 118 -19.02 1.50 -11.47
C ALA A 118 -17.75 0.77 -11.95
N PRO A 119 -17.30 0.99 -13.20
CA PRO A 119 -15.97 0.56 -13.61
C PRO A 119 -14.90 1.33 -12.81
N ILE A 120 -13.77 0.68 -12.55
CA ILE A 120 -12.70 1.22 -11.71
C ILE A 120 -11.38 1.23 -12.48
N LEU A 121 -10.64 2.34 -12.40
CA LEU A 121 -9.26 2.43 -12.83
C LEU A 121 -8.36 2.75 -11.63
N LEU A 122 -7.34 1.93 -11.42
CA LEU A 122 -6.24 2.22 -10.52
C LEU A 122 -5.08 2.86 -11.30
N ILE A 123 -4.58 4.00 -10.84
CA ILE A 123 -3.33 4.58 -11.34
C ILE A 123 -2.30 4.44 -10.22
N LYS A 124 -1.34 3.53 -10.38
CA LYS A 124 -0.32 3.22 -9.38
C LYS A 124 1.03 3.83 -9.76
N THR A 125 1.59 4.63 -8.86
CA THR A 125 2.89 5.28 -9.02
C THR A 125 3.75 5.03 -7.78
N SER A 126 4.60 4.00 -7.83
CA SER A 126 5.35 3.58 -6.65
C SER A 126 6.78 3.16 -6.94
N TRP A 127 7.70 3.66 -6.12
CA TRP A 127 9.15 3.48 -6.31
C TRP A 127 9.86 3.17 -4.99
N GLY A 128 10.62 2.08 -4.97
CA GLY A 128 11.42 1.70 -3.81
C GLY A 128 12.44 2.77 -3.42
N GLY A 129 12.68 2.91 -2.12
CA GLY A 129 13.75 3.78 -1.61
C GLY A 129 13.48 5.29 -1.71
N LYS A 130 12.21 5.70 -1.82
CA LYS A 130 11.82 7.11 -1.95
C LYS A 130 11.23 7.69 -0.66
N SER A 131 11.62 8.92 -0.34
CA SER A 131 11.15 9.67 0.83
C SER A 131 10.12 10.73 0.49
N LEU A 132 9.30 11.10 1.47
CA LEU A 132 8.48 12.31 1.39
C LEU A 132 9.33 13.56 1.58
N ASN A 133 10.35 13.51 2.44
CA ASN A 133 11.18 14.67 2.72
C ASN A 133 11.90 15.21 1.48
N THR A 134 12.18 14.37 0.47
CA THR A 134 12.95 14.73 -0.73
C THR A 134 12.23 14.34 -2.02
N ASP A 135 12.07 13.04 -2.29
CA ASP A 135 11.66 12.56 -3.61
C ASP A 135 10.22 12.96 -3.96
N PHE A 136 9.30 12.76 -3.02
CA PHE A 136 7.89 13.14 -3.12
C PHE A 136 7.59 14.50 -2.47
N ARG A 137 8.63 15.29 -2.15
CA ARG A 137 8.43 16.58 -1.50
C ARG A 137 7.56 17.47 -2.39
N PRO A 138 6.39 17.91 -1.91
CA PRO A 138 5.44 18.66 -2.71
C PRO A 138 5.87 20.14 -2.79
N PRO A 139 5.53 20.88 -3.86
CA PRO A 139 5.96 22.27 -4.05
C PRO A 139 5.64 23.21 -2.87
N GLY A 140 4.46 23.06 -2.26
CA GLY A 140 3.98 23.83 -1.13
C GLY A 140 4.76 23.59 0.17
N ALA A 141 5.53 22.50 0.27
CA ALA A 141 6.47 22.31 1.38
C ALA A 141 7.79 23.08 1.16
N GLY A 142 7.98 23.74 0.01
CA GLY A 142 9.23 24.41 -0.37
C GLY A 142 10.37 23.44 -0.67
N PRO A 143 11.59 23.93 -0.90
CA PRO A 143 12.76 23.07 -1.10
C PRO A 143 13.13 22.29 0.17
N TYR A 144 13.94 21.23 0.03
CA TYR A 144 14.54 20.58 1.19
C TYR A 144 15.56 21.51 1.86
N VAL A 145 15.50 21.63 3.18
CA VAL A 145 16.42 22.46 3.97
C VAL A 145 17.24 21.56 4.90
N PHE A 146 18.56 21.59 4.74
CA PHE A 146 19.48 20.90 5.65
C PHE A 146 19.48 21.59 7.02
N ASN A 147 19.46 20.80 8.09
CA ASN A 147 19.60 21.33 9.45
C ASN A 147 21.07 21.64 9.79
N GLU A 148 21.26 22.38 10.89
CA GLU A 148 22.58 22.81 11.36
C GLU A 148 23.55 21.64 11.60
N THR A 149 23.05 20.51 12.13
CA THR A 149 23.86 19.31 12.37
C THR A 149 24.37 18.70 11.07
N GLN A 150 23.53 18.62 10.04
CA GLN A 150 23.94 18.14 8.71
C GLN A 150 24.97 19.08 8.08
N ILE A 151 24.74 20.39 8.15
CA ILE A 151 25.66 21.40 7.62
C ILE A 151 27.03 21.30 8.30
N ALA A 152 27.06 21.24 9.64
CA ALA A 152 28.30 21.08 10.41
C ALA A 152 29.03 19.77 10.06
N ALA A 153 28.29 18.67 9.87
CA ALA A 153 28.87 17.39 9.47
C ALA A 153 29.52 17.45 8.07
N PHE A 154 28.88 18.12 7.10
CA PHE A 154 29.45 18.30 5.76
C PHE A 154 30.71 19.18 5.79
N GLN A 155 30.68 20.28 6.55
CA GLN A 155 31.83 21.16 6.72
C GLN A 155 33.01 20.43 7.36
N LYS A 156 32.77 19.64 8.43
CA LYS A 156 33.80 18.82 9.07
C LYS A 156 34.43 17.79 8.12
N GLN A 157 33.64 17.29 7.15
CA GLN A 157 34.12 16.37 6.12
C GLN A 157 34.81 17.08 4.94
N GLY A 158 34.96 18.41 4.97
CA GLY A 158 35.53 19.19 3.87
C GLY A 158 34.70 19.14 2.59
N LYS A 159 33.40 18.86 2.70
CA LYS A 159 32.51 18.77 1.53
C LYS A 159 32.06 20.15 1.05
N ASP A 160 31.91 20.29 -0.26
CA ASP A 160 31.35 21.48 -0.88
C ASP A 160 29.85 21.60 -0.58
N LEU A 161 29.50 22.51 0.32
CA LEU A 161 28.13 22.76 0.74
C LEU A 161 27.25 23.33 -0.38
N ALA A 162 27.82 24.13 -1.28
CA ALA A 162 27.08 24.72 -2.39
C ALA A 162 26.69 23.62 -3.40
N ALA A 163 27.63 22.73 -3.74
CA ALA A 163 27.37 21.57 -4.59
C ALA A 163 26.33 20.62 -3.97
N ILE A 164 26.40 20.35 -2.66
CA ILE A 164 25.42 19.51 -1.95
C ILE A 164 24.01 20.12 -2.00
N LYS A 165 23.89 21.42 -1.73
CA LYS A 165 22.60 22.13 -1.79
C LYS A 165 22.02 22.10 -3.20
N ALA A 166 22.83 22.38 -4.22
CA ALA A 166 22.40 22.34 -5.62
C ALA A 166 21.97 20.94 -6.07
N ALA A 167 22.69 19.89 -5.64
CA ALA A 167 22.29 18.50 -5.91
C ALA A 167 20.95 18.18 -5.24
N LYS A 168 20.78 18.56 -3.97
CA LYS A 168 19.55 18.30 -3.21
C LYS A 168 18.34 19.00 -3.80
N GLU A 169 18.52 20.23 -4.26
CA GLU A 169 17.48 20.99 -4.95
C GLU A 169 16.99 20.27 -6.22
N LYS A 170 17.92 19.74 -7.03
CA LYS A 170 17.58 18.97 -8.24
C LYS A 170 16.83 17.67 -7.94
N GLU A 171 17.15 17.00 -6.83
CA GLU A 171 16.48 15.78 -6.38
C GLU A 171 15.07 16.06 -5.83
N THR A 172 14.83 17.27 -5.33
CA THR A 172 13.61 17.61 -4.59
C THR A 172 12.37 17.58 -5.48
N GLY A 173 11.37 16.79 -5.07
CA GLY A 173 10.06 16.68 -5.70
C GLY A 173 10.05 16.02 -7.07
N VAL A 174 11.13 15.37 -7.50
CA VAL A 174 11.19 14.68 -8.80
C VAL A 174 10.09 13.63 -8.92
N TYR A 175 9.89 12.81 -7.89
CA TYR A 175 8.91 11.72 -7.91
C TYR A 175 7.49 12.22 -7.66
N TYR A 176 7.33 13.35 -6.97
CA TYR A 176 6.05 14.07 -6.94
C TYR A 176 5.62 14.49 -8.36
N ARG A 177 6.51 15.13 -9.12
CA ARG A 177 6.24 15.57 -10.50
C ARG A 177 5.94 14.38 -11.42
N LEU A 178 6.78 13.35 -11.38
CA LEU A 178 6.56 12.11 -12.16
C LEU A 178 5.21 11.45 -11.85
N MET A 179 4.79 11.43 -10.59
CA MET A 179 3.48 10.93 -10.19
C MET A 179 2.36 11.74 -10.85
N VAL A 180 2.38 13.07 -10.68
CA VAL A 180 1.34 13.96 -11.24
C VAL A 180 1.30 13.88 -12.77
N GLU A 181 2.47 13.86 -13.42
CA GLU A 181 2.60 13.70 -14.87
C GLU A 181 2.00 12.38 -15.35
N HIS A 182 2.28 11.26 -14.68
CA HIS A 182 1.72 9.97 -15.06
C HIS A 182 0.21 9.91 -14.88
N VAL A 183 -0.31 10.48 -13.78
CA VAL A 183 -1.75 10.60 -13.56
C VAL A 183 -2.39 11.39 -14.71
N LYS A 184 -1.84 12.55 -15.07
CA LYS A 184 -2.34 13.37 -16.19
C LYS A 184 -2.26 12.63 -17.53
N LYS A 185 -1.16 11.91 -17.79
CA LYS A 185 -0.97 11.08 -18.98
C LYS A 185 -2.08 10.03 -19.12
N VAL A 186 -2.39 9.30 -18.06
CA VAL A 186 -3.42 8.25 -18.09
C VAL A 186 -4.82 8.86 -18.23
N LEU A 187 -5.13 9.94 -17.49
CA LEU A 187 -6.42 10.62 -17.59
C LEU A 187 -6.68 11.25 -18.97
N GLY A 188 -5.62 11.66 -19.67
CA GLY A 188 -5.69 12.20 -21.03
C GLY A 188 -5.95 11.15 -22.11
N ASP A 189 -5.73 9.86 -21.81
CA ASP A 189 -5.91 8.74 -22.74
C ASP A 189 -6.41 7.48 -22.00
N LEU A 190 -7.64 7.57 -21.49
CA LEU A 190 -8.26 6.51 -20.70
C LEU A 190 -8.50 5.23 -21.50
N LYS A 191 -8.83 5.34 -22.81
CA LYS A 191 -9.11 4.18 -23.66
C LYS A 191 -7.91 3.25 -23.82
N ARG A 192 -6.68 3.77 -23.77
CA ARG A 192 -5.46 2.97 -23.80
C ARG A 192 -5.35 2.00 -22.62
N VAL A 193 -5.92 2.35 -21.47
CA VAL A 193 -5.85 1.53 -20.24
C VAL A 193 -7.16 0.78 -19.97
N VAL A 194 -8.29 1.40 -20.31
CA VAL A 194 -9.64 0.87 -20.17
C VAL A 194 -10.28 0.82 -21.57
N PRO A 195 -10.08 -0.26 -22.35
CA PRO A 195 -10.48 -0.30 -23.76
C PRO A 195 -11.97 0.00 -24.00
N ASP A 196 -12.84 -0.44 -23.09
CA ASP A 196 -14.29 -0.26 -23.18
C ASP A 196 -14.78 1.09 -22.61
N TYR A 197 -13.87 2.02 -22.33
CA TYR A 197 -14.22 3.35 -21.81
C TYR A 197 -14.99 4.17 -22.85
N ASP A 198 -16.20 4.62 -22.48
CA ASP A 198 -17.00 5.56 -23.26
C ASP A 198 -16.76 7.00 -22.76
N PRO A 199 -16.18 7.91 -23.56
CA PRO A 199 -15.99 9.31 -23.17
C PRO A 199 -17.28 10.01 -22.70
N ALA A 200 -18.45 9.62 -23.21
CA ALA A 200 -19.73 10.18 -22.78
C ALA A 200 -20.10 9.83 -21.33
N GLN A 201 -19.54 8.75 -20.77
CA GLN A 201 -19.73 8.38 -19.35
C GLN A 201 -18.89 9.27 -18.41
N GLY A 202 -17.82 9.91 -18.91
CA GLY A 202 -16.88 10.68 -18.08
C GLY A 202 -16.15 9.85 -17.02
N TYR A 203 -15.30 10.50 -16.23
CA TYR A 203 -14.60 9.87 -15.10
C TYR A 203 -14.64 10.75 -13.85
N GLU A 204 -14.34 10.17 -12.70
CA GLU A 204 -14.20 10.87 -11.42
C GLU A 204 -12.93 10.43 -10.72
N LEU A 205 -12.10 11.38 -10.30
CA LEU A 205 -11.04 11.12 -9.32
C LEU A 205 -11.69 10.84 -7.96
N ALA A 206 -11.80 9.56 -7.65
CA ALA A 206 -12.61 9.04 -6.55
C ALA A 206 -11.84 8.98 -5.23
N GLY A 207 -10.51 8.83 -5.28
CA GLY A 207 -9.70 8.83 -4.08
C GLY A 207 -8.21 8.63 -4.32
N PHE A 208 -7.44 8.89 -3.28
CA PHE A 208 -6.00 8.72 -3.25
C PHE A 208 -5.60 7.86 -2.06
N VAL A 209 -4.71 6.90 -2.27
CA VAL A 209 -4.09 6.08 -1.23
C VAL A 209 -2.59 6.37 -1.20
N TRP A 210 -2.11 6.90 -0.09
CA TRP A 210 -0.69 7.15 0.17
C TRP A 210 -0.13 6.06 1.08
N PHE A 211 0.84 5.27 0.58
CA PHE A 211 1.51 4.26 1.40
C PHE A 211 3.04 4.33 1.26
N GLN A 212 3.61 5.18 2.10
CA GLN A 212 5.03 5.48 2.17
C GLN A 212 5.44 5.69 3.63
N GLY A 213 6.75 5.75 3.91
CA GLY A 213 7.21 6.36 5.16
C GLY A 213 8.48 5.73 5.73
N TRP A 214 8.82 4.50 5.35
CA TRP A 214 9.98 3.80 5.91
C TRP A 214 11.28 4.61 5.74
N ASN A 215 11.49 5.23 4.58
CA ASN A 215 12.71 6.00 4.32
C ASN A 215 12.79 7.29 5.15
N ASP A 216 11.67 7.93 5.44
CA ASP A 216 11.63 9.08 6.35
C ASP A 216 11.84 8.62 7.80
N MET A 217 11.25 7.51 8.21
CA MET A 217 11.41 6.94 9.55
C MET A 217 12.88 6.61 9.90
N VAL A 218 13.65 6.07 8.94
CA VAL A 218 15.05 5.69 9.22
C VAL A 218 16.05 6.84 9.02
N ASP A 219 15.62 7.98 8.48
CA ASP A 219 16.49 9.12 8.18
C ASP A 219 16.75 9.99 9.43
N SER A 220 17.78 9.63 10.21
CA SER A 220 18.22 10.44 11.37
C SER A 220 18.86 11.76 10.96
N GLY A 221 19.25 11.92 9.69
CA GLY A 221 19.82 13.16 9.21
C GLY A 221 18.75 14.24 9.14
N THR A 222 17.62 13.93 8.51
CA THR A 222 16.47 14.82 8.43
C THR A 222 15.71 14.91 9.76
N TYR A 223 15.61 13.79 10.49
CA TYR A 223 14.87 13.70 11.75
C TYR A 223 15.79 13.34 12.93
N PRO A 224 16.65 14.27 13.39
CA PRO A 224 17.65 13.98 14.43
C PRO A 224 17.03 13.66 15.80
N ASN A 225 15.83 14.18 16.09
CA ASN A 225 15.11 14.00 17.35
C ASN A 225 13.95 12.98 17.23
N ARG A 226 14.03 12.05 16.28
CA ARG A 226 12.96 11.09 15.96
C ARG A 226 12.47 10.21 17.11
N ASP A 227 13.30 10.00 18.14
CA ASP A 227 12.94 9.25 19.34
C ASP A 227 12.16 10.10 20.37
N LYS A 228 12.05 11.41 20.16
CA LYS A 228 11.30 12.33 21.03
C LYS A 228 9.89 12.61 20.48
N PRO A 229 8.92 12.95 21.35
CA PRO A 229 7.61 13.44 20.91
C PRO A 229 7.79 14.57 19.89
N ARG A 230 6.96 14.57 18.84
CA ARG A 230 7.02 15.57 17.75
C ARG A 230 8.32 15.56 16.92
N GLY A 231 9.17 14.55 17.08
CA GLY A 231 10.42 14.38 16.32
C GLY A 231 10.26 14.27 14.80
N TYR A 232 9.02 14.08 14.32
CA TYR A 232 8.65 13.97 12.91
C TYR A 232 7.65 15.04 12.44
N ASP A 233 7.47 16.15 13.16
CA ASP A 233 6.54 17.21 12.75
C ASP A 233 6.78 17.71 11.31
N ALA A 234 8.04 17.74 10.87
CA ALA A 234 8.38 18.08 9.48
C ALA A 234 7.79 17.10 8.45
N TYR A 235 7.62 15.82 8.80
CA TYR A 235 6.90 14.85 7.97
C TYR A 235 5.42 15.17 7.92
N SER A 236 4.78 15.43 9.07
CA SER A 236 3.35 15.81 9.14
C SER A 236 3.05 17.05 8.29
N THR A 237 3.89 18.08 8.41
CA THR A 237 3.77 19.32 7.63
C THR A 237 3.93 19.04 6.14
N ALA A 238 4.96 18.30 5.73
CA ALA A 238 5.16 17.95 4.32
C ALA A 238 3.99 17.12 3.75
N LEU A 239 3.43 16.18 4.52
CA LEU A 239 2.30 15.36 4.09
C LEU A 239 1.02 16.19 3.97
N ALA A 240 0.80 17.17 4.85
CA ALA A 240 -0.32 18.09 4.72
C ALA A 240 -0.22 18.94 3.43
N HIS A 241 0.98 19.45 3.10
CA HIS A 241 1.21 20.11 1.80
C HIS A 241 1.01 19.15 0.63
N PHE A 242 1.47 17.90 0.75
CA PHE A 242 1.33 16.90 -0.32
C PHE A 242 -0.14 16.69 -0.68
N ILE A 243 -1.00 16.56 0.32
CA ILE A 243 -2.45 16.42 0.12
C ILE A 243 -3.03 17.66 -0.56
N ARG A 244 -2.64 18.87 -0.15
CA ARG A 244 -3.13 20.13 -0.75
C ARG A 244 -2.68 20.26 -2.20
N ASP A 245 -1.41 20.00 -2.48
CA ASP A 245 -0.83 20.19 -3.79
C ASP A 245 -1.33 19.15 -4.79
N VAL A 246 -1.49 17.88 -4.39
CA VAL A 246 -2.11 16.87 -5.27
C VAL A 246 -3.53 17.28 -5.64
N ARG A 247 -4.31 17.81 -4.68
CA ARG A 247 -5.67 18.31 -4.96
C ARG A 247 -5.65 19.50 -5.91
N GLN A 248 -4.70 20.42 -5.75
CA GLN A 248 -4.55 21.57 -6.63
C GLN A 248 -4.13 21.14 -8.05
N ASP A 249 -3.06 20.35 -8.18
CA ASP A 249 -2.46 19.97 -9.45
C ASP A 249 -3.37 19.07 -10.31
N LEU A 250 -4.27 18.34 -9.66
CA LEU A 250 -5.28 17.49 -10.30
C LEU A 250 -6.68 18.14 -10.35
N ASN A 251 -6.80 19.40 -9.92
CA ASN A 251 -8.06 20.14 -9.86
C ASN A 251 -9.20 19.36 -9.14
N ALA A 252 -8.86 18.75 -8.01
CA ALA A 252 -9.75 17.88 -7.23
C ALA A 252 -9.75 18.33 -5.74
N PRO A 253 -10.29 19.51 -5.41
CA PRO A 253 -10.18 20.11 -4.05
C PRO A 253 -10.80 19.27 -2.92
N LYS A 254 -11.72 18.35 -3.27
CA LYS A 254 -12.35 17.41 -2.34
C LYS A 254 -11.95 15.95 -2.62
N LEU A 255 -10.77 15.70 -3.18
CA LEU A 255 -10.28 14.33 -3.38
C LEU A 255 -10.13 13.65 -2.00
N PRO A 256 -10.80 12.51 -1.74
CA PRO A 256 -10.61 11.76 -0.52
C PRO A 256 -9.19 11.17 -0.47
N PHE A 257 -8.58 11.19 0.72
CA PHE A 257 -7.25 10.62 0.94
C PHE A 257 -7.29 9.55 2.03
N VAL A 258 -6.64 8.42 1.76
CA VAL A 258 -6.31 7.40 2.75
C VAL A 258 -4.80 7.41 2.95
N ILE A 259 -4.37 7.66 4.18
CA ILE A 259 -2.98 7.58 4.62
C ILE A 259 -2.77 6.21 5.25
N GLY A 260 -1.95 5.36 4.62
CA GLY A 260 -1.49 4.13 5.22
C GLY A 260 -0.37 4.41 6.23
N VAL A 261 -0.72 4.46 7.51
CA VAL A 261 0.23 4.63 8.62
C VAL A 261 1.08 3.36 8.72
N LEU A 262 2.41 3.52 8.67
CA LEU A 262 3.39 2.43 8.61
C LEU A 262 3.20 1.43 9.76
N GLY A 263 3.01 0.15 9.44
CA GLY A 263 2.70 -0.91 10.41
C GLY A 263 3.82 -1.93 10.62
N VAL A 264 5.00 -1.72 10.04
CA VAL A 264 6.12 -2.67 10.13
C VAL A 264 6.47 -2.95 11.59
N GLY A 265 6.56 -4.23 11.94
CA GLY A 265 6.84 -4.70 13.30
C GLY A 265 5.61 -4.83 14.20
N GLY A 266 4.42 -4.44 13.73
CA GLY A 266 3.17 -4.53 14.49
C GLY A 266 2.99 -3.44 15.54
N PRO A 267 1.95 -3.53 16.39
CA PRO A 267 1.65 -2.55 17.41
C PRO A 267 2.83 -2.38 18.39
N THR A 268 3.25 -1.13 18.64
CA THR A 268 4.39 -0.85 19.53
C THR A 268 4.14 -1.26 20.98
N ALA A 269 2.87 -1.38 21.38
CA ALA A 269 2.44 -1.90 22.67
C ALA A 269 2.80 -3.39 22.86
N GLU A 270 2.93 -4.16 21.77
CA GLU A 270 3.21 -5.60 21.78
C GLU A 270 4.71 -5.90 21.59
N TYR A 271 5.57 -4.88 21.58
CA TYR A 271 7.00 -5.07 21.32
C TYR A 271 7.68 -5.86 22.43
N GLY A 272 8.43 -6.87 22.04
CA GLY A 272 9.28 -7.65 22.94
C GLY A 272 10.55 -6.90 23.36
N PRO A 273 11.39 -7.52 24.22
CA PRO A 273 12.65 -6.93 24.70
C PRO A 273 13.57 -6.44 23.57
N ASP A 274 13.71 -7.24 22.50
CA ASP A 274 14.62 -6.95 21.38
C ASP A 274 14.17 -5.78 20.50
N GLN A 275 12.91 -5.36 20.64
CA GLN A 275 12.31 -4.29 19.84
C GLN A 275 12.20 -2.96 20.58
N GLN A 276 12.51 -2.91 21.88
CA GLN A 276 12.33 -1.70 22.70
C GLN A 276 13.09 -0.49 22.17
N ARG A 277 14.27 -0.71 21.57
CA ARG A 277 15.07 0.36 20.96
C ARG A 277 14.36 1.09 19.80
N TYR A 278 13.36 0.46 19.19
CA TYR A 278 12.60 1.01 18.06
C TYR A 278 11.26 1.62 18.48
N LYS A 279 10.78 1.32 19.70
CA LYS A 279 9.43 1.63 20.15
C LYS A 279 9.08 3.11 19.98
N ALA A 280 9.90 4.00 20.53
CA ALA A 280 9.67 5.45 20.46
C ALA A 280 9.72 5.95 19.01
N THR A 281 10.75 5.56 18.25
CA THR A 281 10.90 5.97 16.84
C THR A 281 9.71 5.53 15.98
N HIS A 282 9.24 4.29 16.12
CA HIS A 282 8.10 3.79 15.37
C HIS A 282 6.80 4.49 15.78
N GLN A 283 6.56 4.64 17.09
CA GLN A 283 5.34 5.26 17.59
C GLN A 283 5.25 6.74 17.17
N ASN A 284 6.32 7.51 17.40
CA ASN A 284 6.38 8.93 17.03
C ASN A 284 6.18 9.12 15.51
N PHE A 285 6.75 8.22 14.69
CA PHE A 285 6.59 8.31 13.24
C PHE A 285 5.15 8.02 12.82
N ARG A 286 4.53 6.97 13.37
CA ARG A 286 3.14 6.60 13.08
C ARG A 286 2.16 7.70 13.44
N GLU A 287 2.36 8.34 14.59
CA GLU A 287 1.58 9.51 15.02
C GLU A 287 1.74 10.68 14.04
N ALA A 288 2.96 10.99 13.60
CA ALA A 288 3.22 12.02 12.61
C ALA A 288 2.56 11.72 11.25
N MET A 289 2.56 10.45 10.81
CA MET A 289 1.83 10.04 9.61
C MET A 289 0.32 10.25 9.75
N ALA A 290 -0.26 9.98 10.93
CA ALA A 290 -1.69 10.10 11.17
C ALA A 290 -2.16 11.54 11.38
N ALA A 291 -1.27 12.42 11.88
CA ALA A 291 -1.61 13.78 12.30
C ALA A 291 -2.34 14.62 11.24
N PRO A 292 -1.98 14.59 9.93
CA PRO A 292 -2.71 15.36 8.92
C PRO A 292 -4.21 15.04 8.89
N ALA A 293 -4.63 13.79 9.08
CA ALA A 293 -6.06 13.42 9.06
C ALA A 293 -6.89 14.11 10.16
N GLN A 294 -6.25 14.65 11.20
CA GLN A 294 -6.90 15.34 12.31
C GLN A 294 -7.07 16.86 12.08
N LEU A 295 -6.40 17.42 11.06
CA LEU A 295 -6.50 18.83 10.71
C LEU A 295 -7.95 19.20 10.38
N PRO A 296 -8.48 20.35 10.87
CA PRO A 296 -9.87 20.73 10.67
C PRO A 296 -10.35 20.66 9.21
N GLU A 297 -9.52 21.11 8.26
CA GLU A 297 -9.82 21.11 6.83
C GLU A 297 -9.85 19.70 6.19
N PHE A 298 -9.31 18.69 6.87
CA PHE A 298 -9.19 17.32 6.38
C PHE A 298 -10.17 16.35 7.03
N ARG A 299 -10.85 16.75 8.11
CA ARG A 299 -11.86 15.93 8.79
C ARG A 299 -12.96 15.50 7.81
N GLY A 300 -13.29 14.21 7.84
CA GLY A 300 -14.31 13.61 6.97
C GLY A 300 -13.89 13.40 5.51
N ASN A 301 -12.69 13.86 5.09
CA ASN A 301 -12.19 13.69 3.73
C ASN A 301 -10.76 13.11 3.67
N VAL A 302 -10.10 12.95 4.81
CA VAL A 302 -8.81 12.26 4.95
C VAL A 302 -8.92 11.26 6.10
N ALA A 303 -8.54 10.01 5.86
CA ALA A 303 -8.52 8.94 6.86
C ALA A 303 -7.11 8.40 7.04
N ALA A 304 -6.77 8.02 8.28
CA ALA A 304 -5.53 7.32 8.60
C ALA A 304 -5.83 5.85 8.91
N VAL A 305 -5.21 4.94 8.15
CA VAL A 305 -5.31 3.49 8.37
C VAL A 305 -4.05 3.00 9.06
N TRP A 306 -4.18 2.64 10.33
CA TRP A 306 -3.12 2.06 11.16
C TRP A 306 -2.83 0.64 10.69
N THR A 307 -1.86 0.48 9.79
CA THR A 307 -1.60 -0.82 9.15
C THR A 307 -0.94 -1.84 10.09
N GLU A 308 -0.49 -1.42 11.27
CA GLU A 308 0.04 -2.29 12.32
C GLU A 308 -0.96 -3.36 12.76
N LYS A 309 -2.27 -3.09 12.66
CA LYS A 309 -3.33 -4.05 13.01
C LYS A 309 -3.38 -5.28 12.10
N TYR A 310 -2.76 -5.20 10.91
CA TYR A 310 -2.65 -6.32 9.97
C TYR A 310 -1.35 -7.12 10.16
N TRP A 311 -0.50 -6.72 11.10
CA TRP A 311 0.75 -7.41 11.35
C TRP A 311 0.51 -8.81 11.90
N ASP A 312 1.30 -9.77 11.42
CA ASP A 312 1.15 -11.17 11.82
C ASP A 312 2.03 -11.49 13.03
N GLN A 313 1.41 -11.52 14.21
CA GLN A 313 2.09 -11.82 15.46
C GLN A 313 2.49 -13.30 15.59
N GLU A 314 1.71 -14.22 15.01
CA GLU A 314 2.06 -15.64 14.98
C GLU A 314 3.37 -15.84 14.22
N LEU A 315 3.48 -15.20 13.07
CA LEU A 315 4.67 -15.24 12.24
C LEU A 315 5.86 -14.53 12.89
N THR A 316 5.62 -13.43 13.62
CA THR A 316 6.64 -12.75 14.44
C THR A 316 7.20 -13.70 15.52
N ALA A 317 6.32 -14.38 16.25
CA ALA A 317 6.71 -15.33 17.29
C ALA A 317 7.48 -16.53 16.72
N ALA A 318 7.01 -17.13 15.61
CA ALA A 318 7.70 -18.22 14.94
C ALA A 318 9.08 -17.80 14.43
N LYS A 319 9.21 -16.59 13.86
CA LYS A 319 10.48 -16.04 13.36
C LYS A 319 11.47 -15.79 14.49
N LYS A 320 11.00 -15.33 15.65
CA LYS A 320 11.83 -15.17 16.85
C LYS A 320 12.47 -16.50 17.26
N LYS A 321 11.65 -17.56 17.39
CA LYS A 321 12.14 -18.91 17.72
C LYS A 321 13.11 -19.45 16.68
N ASP A 322 12.80 -19.28 15.39
CA ASP A 322 13.69 -19.70 14.29
C ASP A 322 15.04 -18.98 14.33
N ASN A 323 15.05 -17.69 14.67
CA ASN A 323 16.28 -16.92 14.86
C ASN A 323 17.10 -17.40 16.05
N GLU A 324 16.49 -17.70 17.19
CA GLU A 324 17.16 -18.26 18.37
C GLU A 324 17.79 -19.63 18.04
N ILE A 325 17.05 -20.49 17.34
CA ILE A 325 17.54 -21.79 16.84
C ILE A 325 18.73 -21.58 15.89
N ARG A 326 18.63 -20.63 14.96
CA ARG A 326 19.69 -20.30 14.00
C ARG A 326 20.94 -19.77 14.70
N GLN A 327 20.80 -18.94 15.72
CA GLN A 327 21.93 -18.46 16.53
C GLN A 327 22.61 -19.60 17.28
N ARG A 328 21.83 -20.51 17.88
CA ARG A 328 22.37 -21.72 18.53
C ARG A 328 23.11 -22.61 17.53
N ALA A 329 22.53 -22.85 16.36
CA ALA A 329 23.14 -23.65 15.30
C ALA A 329 24.48 -23.03 14.85
N LYS A 330 24.52 -21.71 14.65
CA LYS A 330 25.74 -20.98 14.27
C LYS A 330 26.81 -21.06 15.35
N LYS A 331 26.43 -20.96 16.63
CA LYS A 331 27.36 -21.13 17.76
C LYS A 331 27.99 -22.52 17.75
N LEU A 332 27.16 -23.57 17.66
CA LEU A 332 27.63 -24.96 17.59
C LEU A 332 28.51 -25.22 16.37
N ALA A 333 28.16 -24.65 15.21
CA ALA A 333 28.97 -24.75 14.00
C ALA A 333 30.34 -24.09 14.14
N THR A 334 30.40 -22.94 14.81
CA THR A 334 31.65 -22.23 15.10
C THR A 334 32.53 -23.03 16.06
N GLU A 335 31.95 -23.56 17.15
CA GLU A 335 32.65 -24.38 18.14
C GLU A 335 33.16 -25.70 17.55
N GLY A 336 32.35 -26.34 16.70
CA GLY A 336 32.68 -27.59 16.00
C GLY A 336 33.50 -27.43 14.72
N LYS A 337 33.83 -26.20 14.30
CA LYS A 337 34.51 -25.89 13.02
C LYS A 337 33.82 -26.55 11.81
N LEU A 338 32.50 -26.56 11.81
CA LEU A 338 31.70 -27.19 10.77
C LEU A 338 31.81 -26.43 9.44
N LYS A 339 31.76 -27.16 8.32
CA LYS A 339 31.65 -26.58 6.98
C LYS A 339 30.24 -26.03 6.75
N PRO A 340 30.03 -25.12 5.78
CA PRO A 340 28.72 -24.51 5.52
C PRO A 340 27.57 -25.51 5.30
N ALA A 341 27.84 -26.65 4.66
CA ALA A 341 26.83 -27.70 4.45
C ALA A 341 26.43 -28.40 5.76
N GLU A 342 27.39 -28.61 6.67
CA GLU A 342 27.19 -29.23 7.98
C GLU A 342 26.48 -28.27 8.94
N GLU A 343 26.82 -26.97 8.90
CA GLU A 343 26.09 -25.91 9.61
C GLU A 343 24.61 -25.88 9.17
N LYS A 344 24.36 -25.91 7.85
CA LYS A 344 23.00 -25.93 7.31
C LYS A 344 22.22 -27.17 7.77
N ALA A 345 22.82 -28.35 7.69
CA ALA A 345 22.19 -29.59 8.14
C ALA A 345 21.90 -29.58 9.66
N ALA A 346 22.83 -29.06 10.46
CA ALA A 346 22.64 -28.90 11.91
C ALA A 346 21.51 -27.92 12.24
N TRP A 347 21.44 -26.78 11.53
CA TRP A 347 20.35 -25.83 11.66
C TRP A 347 19.00 -26.45 11.28
N GLU A 348 18.91 -27.15 10.15
CA GLU A 348 17.67 -27.82 9.72
C GLU A 348 17.22 -28.88 10.72
N LYS A 349 18.15 -29.64 11.31
CA LYS A 349 17.85 -30.60 12.38
C LYS A 349 17.29 -29.90 13.61
N LEU A 350 17.99 -28.88 14.14
CA LEU A 350 17.52 -28.12 15.30
C LEU A 350 16.19 -27.42 15.04
N ARG A 351 15.96 -26.98 13.80
CA ARG A 351 14.70 -26.37 13.37
C ARG A 351 13.55 -27.37 13.39
N ARG A 352 13.76 -28.63 12.98
CA ARG A 352 12.76 -29.70 13.07
C ARG A 352 12.43 -30.09 14.52
N GLU A 353 13.42 -30.07 15.39
CA GLU A 353 13.26 -30.45 16.81
C GLU A 353 12.71 -29.31 17.66
N GLY A 354 13.05 -28.06 17.34
CA GLY A 354 12.75 -26.88 18.15
C GLY A 354 11.50 -26.09 17.74
N LEU A 355 10.94 -26.34 16.54
CA LEU A 355 9.71 -25.71 16.08
C LEU A 355 8.59 -26.74 15.93
N THR A 356 7.38 -26.35 16.32
CA THR A 356 6.17 -27.11 16.02
C THR A 356 5.92 -27.19 14.51
N GLU A 357 5.09 -28.14 14.08
CA GLU A 357 4.67 -28.22 12.68
C GLU A 357 4.01 -26.92 12.22
N ARG A 358 3.13 -26.34 13.06
CA ARG A 358 2.45 -25.09 12.75
C ARG A 358 3.44 -23.95 12.53
N GLU A 359 4.41 -23.77 13.42
CA GLU A 359 5.43 -22.71 13.29
C GLU A 359 6.27 -22.88 12.03
N ARG A 360 6.66 -24.11 11.68
CA ARG A 360 7.39 -24.39 10.44
C ARG A 360 6.56 -24.01 9.21
N GLN A 361 5.29 -24.38 9.17
CA GLN A 361 4.38 -24.05 8.07
C GLN A 361 4.15 -22.53 7.95
N VAL A 362 3.95 -21.83 9.06
CA VAL A 362 3.77 -20.37 9.07
C VAL A 362 4.99 -19.65 8.51
N LEU A 363 6.20 -20.10 8.88
CA LEU A 363 7.44 -19.53 8.35
C LEU A 363 7.62 -19.79 6.86
N GLU A 364 7.38 -21.02 6.43
CA GLU A 364 7.57 -21.45 5.04
C GLU A 364 6.57 -20.78 4.10
N LYS A 365 5.30 -20.70 4.52
CA LYS A 365 4.20 -20.20 3.68
C LYS A 365 3.96 -18.71 3.89
N GLY A 366 4.40 -18.12 5.00
CA GLY A 366 4.07 -16.74 5.36
C GLY A 366 5.12 -15.70 4.96
N ILE A 367 6.35 -16.10 4.65
CA ILE A 367 7.48 -15.17 4.42
C ILE A 367 8.01 -15.32 2.99
N SER A 368 8.08 -14.20 2.27
CA SER A 368 8.77 -14.13 0.97
C SER A 368 9.68 -12.91 0.81
N ASN A 369 9.83 -12.09 1.84
CA ASN A 369 10.69 -10.90 1.82
C ASN A 369 11.16 -10.51 3.23
N GLN A 370 11.93 -9.43 3.29
CA GLN A 370 12.40 -8.83 4.53
C GLN A 370 11.29 -8.11 5.31
N GLU A 371 11.53 -7.86 6.59
CA GLU A 371 10.55 -7.30 7.52
C GLU A 371 10.07 -5.89 7.14
N PHE A 372 10.99 -5.04 6.67
CA PHE A 372 10.67 -3.70 6.17
C PHE A 372 9.73 -3.69 4.95
N HIS A 373 9.54 -4.85 4.33
CA HIS A 373 8.59 -5.14 3.26
C HIS A 373 7.40 -6.00 3.73
N TYR A 374 7.01 -5.87 4.99
CA TYR A 374 5.94 -6.67 5.61
C TYR A 374 6.15 -8.17 5.42
N LEU A 375 7.42 -8.60 5.48
CA LEU A 375 7.85 -10.00 5.35
C LEU A 375 7.51 -10.62 3.98
N GLY A 376 7.03 -9.82 3.01
CA GLY A 376 6.43 -10.35 1.79
C GLY A 376 5.19 -11.22 2.05
N SER A 377 4.50 -10.99 3.17
CA SER A 377 3.32 -11.77 3.53
C SER A 377 2.09 -11.22 2.80
N ALA A 378 1.44 -12.06 1.99
CA ALA A 378 0.17 -11.71 1.35
C ALA A 378 -0.97 -11.60 2.37
N ARG A 379 -0.87 -12.23 3.55
CA ARG A 379 -1.80 -12.04 4.66
C ARG A 379 -1.74 -10.60 5.17
N ILE A 380 -0.54 -10.07 5.38
CA ILE A 380 -0.34 -8.69 5.87
C ILE A 380 -0.69 -7.67 4.78
N LEU A 381 -0.05 -7.74 3.60
CA LEU A 381 -0.29 -6.77 2.53
C LEU A 381 -1.71 -6.86 1.95
N GLY A 382 -2.29 -8.06 1.91
CA GLY A 382 -3.69 -8.25 1.53
C GLY A 382 -4.65 -7.57 2.50
N GLY A 383 -4.43 -7.75 3.82
CA GLY A 383 -5.19 -7.07 4.87
C GLY A 383 -5.08 -5.55 4.78
N ILE A 384 -3.88 -5.04 4.48
CA ILE A 384 -3.63 -3.61 4.26
C ILE A 384 -4.45 -3.07 3.09
N GLY A 385 -4.41 -3.72 1.93
CA GLY A 385 -5.18 -3.29 0.76
C GLY A 385 -6.70 -3.33 1.00
N LYS A 386 -7.19 -4.37 1.70
CA LYS A 386 -8.59 -4.44 2.17
C LYS A 386 -8.92 -3.23 3.07
N GLY A 387 -8.07 -2.93 4.05
CA GLY A 387 -8.25 -1.79 4.94
C GLY A 387 -8.30 -0.44 4.25
N PHE A 388 -7.47 -0.27 3.21
CA PHE A 388 -7.51 0.94 2.39
C PHE A 388 -8.82 1.05 1.61
N ALA A 389 -9.35 -0.06 1.09
CA ALA A 389 -10.63 -0.07 0.39
C ALA A 389 -11.80 0.26 1.33
N GLU A 390 -11.84 -0.33 2.52
CA GLU A 390 -12.87 -0.05 3.54
C GLU A 390 -12.84 1.43 3.96
N ALA A 391 -11.66 1.96 4.32
CA ALA A 391 -11.53 3.37 4.68
C ALA A 391 -11.90 4.32 3.52
N MET A 392 -11.55 3.96 2.28
CA MET A 392 -11.94 4.74 1.11
C MET A 392 -13.46 4.70 0.88
N ALA A 393 -14.08 3.54 1.05
CA ALA A 393 -15.52 3.39 0.95
C ALA A 393 -16.26 4.24 1.99
N ASP A 394 -15.79 4.28 3.22
CA ASP A 394 -16.35 5.13 4.29
C ASP A 394 -16.28 6.62 3.91
N LEU A 395 -15.13 7.09 3.43
CA LEU A 395 -14.98 8.47 2.96
C LEU A 395 -15.92 8.80 1.78
N LEU A 396 -16.16 7.85 0.90
CA LEU A 396 -17.06 8.02 -0.25
C LEU A 396 -18.55 8.02 0.15
N GLN A 397 -18.91 7.27 1.19
CA GLN A 397 -20.28 7.26 1.71
C GLN A 397 -20.62 8.55 2.46
N ASN A 398 -19.68 9.08 3.25
CA ASN A 398 -19.83 10.35 3.98
C ASN A 398 -19.85 11.60 3.08
N LYS A 399 -19.67 11.43 1.77
CA LYS A 399 -19.71 12.50 0.77
C LYS A 399 -21.12 12.80 0.25
N LYS A 400 -22.06 11.88 0.50
CA LYS A 400 -23.49 12.05 0.22
C LYS A 400 -24.13 12.81 1.36
#